data_AF-A0A3D2JY81-F1
#
_entry.id   AF-A0A3D2JY81-F1
#
_cell.length_a   1.000
_cell.length_b   1.000
_cell.length_c   1.000
_cell.angle_alpha   90.00
_cell.angle_beta   90.00
_cell.angle_gamma   90.00
#
_symmetry.space_group_name_H-M   'P 1'
#
loop_
_entity.id
_entity.type
_entity.pdbx_description
1 polymer ?
#
loop_
_entity_poly.entity_id
_entity_poly.type
_entity_poly.pdbx_seq_one_letter_code
_entity_poly.pdbx_strand_id
1 'polypeptide(L)'
;MSVGKKILKDVSRSFYLSIRVLPRAMREPISLGYLLARASDTLADTADLDPSLRANLLDGFSDILKGAESASWVERVQNEVVPHQTHDGERVLLENISGVIDWFHSLAGQEAPANTEHYEAVSGIQKSIGVRLHAAILTVMEHILRGQRLDIERFELRDDFRFTLDAELEEYCYLVAGCVGEFWTDVGEISLGKFSRIESSRLHRWGANYGKGLQLINILRDVPNDLKNGRCYLPGVDTSDKTVMMAEAARWRARARSYLEEGHDYACSLSCRRAKAATALPGLIGERTLDLLDVADWQQLERGIKVPRSEVYRCVWEALIV
;
A
#
# COMPACT_ATOMS: atom_id res chain seq x y z
N MET A 1 19.09 5.94 -10.63
CA MET A 1 19.23 5.48 -9.22
C MET A 1 19.19 6.59 -8.14
N SER A 2 19.57 7.86 -8.40
CA SER A 2 19.50 8.92 -7.36
C SER A 2 18.10 9.53 -7.17
N VAL A 3 17.29 9.59 -8.22
CA VAL A 3 15.95 10.21 -8.25
C VAL A 3 14.98 9.47 -7.32
N GLY A 4 14.82 8.15 -7.49
CA GLY A 4 13.89 7.35 -6.67
C GLY A 4 14.18 7.38 -5.16
N LYS A 5 15.46 7.44 -4.74
CA LYS A 5 15.81 7.54 -3.31
C LYS A 5 15.47 8.89 -2.68
N LYS A 6 15.55 9.97 -3.46
CA LYS A 6 15.22 11.32 -2.99
C LYS A 6 13.70 11.46 -2.87
N ILE A 7 12.97 11.08 -3.91
CA ILE A 7 11.49 11.12 -3.95
C ILE A 7 10.89 10.29 -2.81
N LEU A 8 11.38 9.07 -2.61
CA LEU A 8 10.86 8.14 -1.59
C LEU A 8 10.92 8.70 -0.15
N LYS A 9 11.98 9.45 0.17
CA LYS A 9 12.12 10.09 1.48
C LYS A 9 11.08 11.20 1.67
N ASP A 10 10.74 11.89 0.58
CA ASP A 10 9.89 13.07 0.59
C ASP A 10 8.39 12.69 0.57
N VAL A 11 8.01 11.52 0.05
CA VAL A 11 6.61 11.04 0.03
C VAL A 11 6.16 10.27 1.28
N SER A 12 7.06 9.60 2.02
CA SER A 12 6.67 8.96 3.29
C SER A 12 7.84 8.70 4.24
N ARG A 13 7.88 9.48 5.33
CA ARG A 13 8.90 9.38 6.38
C ARG A 13 8.86 8.05 7.14
N SER A 14 7.67 7.53 7.44
CA SER A 14 7.49 6.29 8.22
C SER A 14 7.80 5.06 7.38
N PHE A 15 7.30 4.98 6.15
CA PHE A 15 7.57 3.83 5.28
C PHE A 15 9.03 3.79 4.81
N TYR A 16 9.63 4.97 4.55
CA TYR A 16 11.05 5.08 4.22
C TYR A 16 11.95 4.45 5.30
N LEU A 17 11.60 4.58 6.59
CA LEU A 17 12.36 3.94 7.67
C LEU A 17 12.32 2.41 7.54
N SER A 18 11.15 1.82 7.28
CA SER A 18 11.00 0.37 7.06
C SER A 18 11.82 -0.11 5.86
N ILE A 19 11.82 0.63 4.75
CA ILE A 19 12.63 0.30 3.56
C ILE A 19 14.13 0.32 3.88
N ARG A 20 14.61 1.24 4.73
CA ARG A 20 16.03 1.29 5.10
C ARG A 20 16.47 0.07 5.90
N VAL A 21 15.55 -0.53 6.67
CA VAL A 21 15.82 -1.77 7.42
C VAL A 21 15.92 -2.98 6.49
N LEU A 22 15.23 -2.98 5.34
CA LEU A 22 15.19 -4.12 4.43
C LEU A 22 16.57 -4.60 3.93
N PRO A 23 16.69 -5.90 3.57
CA PRO A 23 17.82 -6.42 2.81
C PRO A 23 18.01 -5.67 1.49
N ARG A 24 19.26 -5.41 1.09
CA ARG A 24 19.59 -4.58 -0.08
C ARG A 24 18.90 -5.06 -1.37
N ALA A 25 18.79 -6.37 -1.56
CA ALA A 25 18.18 -6.96 -2.75
C ALA A 25 16.67 -6.68 -2.87
N MET A 26 15.96 -6.49 -1.76
CA MET A 26 14.51 -6.20 -1.77
C MET A 26 14.20 -4.70 -1.90
N ARG A 27 15.14 -3.83 -1.51
CA ARG A 27 14.85 -2.39 -1.38
C ARG A 27 14.37 -1.77 -2.69
N GLU A 28 15.00 -2.15 -3.79
CA GLU A 28 14.75 -1.57 -5.10
C GLU A 28 13.33 -1.89 -5.61
N PRO A 29 12.91 -3.17 -5.75
CA PRO A 29 11.55 -3.51 -6.18
C PRO A 29 10.46 -3.02 -5.21
N ILE A 30 10.70 -3.10 -3.89
CA ILE A 30 9.74 -2.58 -2.90
C ILE A 30 9.60 -1.05 -3.02
N SER A 31 10.70 -0.33 -3.26
CA SER A 31 10.64 1.13 -3.44
C SER A 31 9.85 1.49 -4.70
N LEU A 32 10.08 0.79 -5.81
CA LEU A 32 9.36 1.03 -7.05
C LEU A 32 7.86 0.74 -6.90
N GLY A 33 7.48 -0.44 -6.39
CA GLY A 33 6.08 -0.76 -6.14
C GLY A 33 5.39 0.26 -5.22
N TYR A 34 6.11 0.74 -4.20
CA TYR A 34 5.60 1.79 -3.33
C TYR A 34 5.41 3.14 -4.04
N LEU A 35 6.34 3.57 -4.88
CA LEU A 35 6.20 4.83 -5.62
C LEU A 35 5.01 4.78 -6.59
N LEU A 36 4.81 3.64 -7.27
CA LEU A 36 3.64 3.44 -8.14
C LEU A 36 2.33 3.48 -7.34
N ALA A 37 2.25 2.74 -6.23
CA ALA A 37 1.08 2.73 -5.36
C ALA A 37 0.81 4.11 -4.74
N ARG A 38 1.84 4.85 -4.34
CA ARG A 38 1.69 6.21 -3.83
C ARG A 38 1.25 7.19 -4.92
N ALA A 39 1.74 7.03 -6.15
CA ALA A 39 1.26 7.83 -7.27
C ALA A 39 -0.24 7.57 -7.51
N SER A 40 -0.67 6.30 -7.54
CA SER A 40 -2.09 5.98 -7.74
C SER A 40 -2.98 6.47 -6.60
N ASP A 41 -2.50 6.40 -5.36
CA ASP A 41 -3.13 6.99 -4.17
C ASP A 41 -3.34 8.50 -4.34
N THR A 42 -2.29 9.25 -4.73
CA THR A 42 -2.42 10.67 -5.02
C THR A 42 -3.42 10.94 -6.16
N LEU A 43 -3.43 10.14 -7.23
CA LEU A 43 -4.44 10.27 -8.29
C LEU A 43 -5.87 10.05 -7.76
N ALA A 44 -6.07 9.05 -6.91
CA ALA A 44 -7.37 8.71 -6.34
C ALA A 44 -7.87 9.74 -5.31
N ASP A 45 -6.96 10.34 -4.54
CA ASP A 45 -7.30 11.21 -3.40
C ASP A 45 -7.17 12.71 -3.69
N THR A 46 -6.81 13.11 -4.92
CA THR A 46 -6.69 14.52 -5.27
C THR A 46 -8.01 15.25 -5.05
N ALA A 47 -8.01 16.14 -4.05
CA ALA A 47 -9.16 16.96 -3.68
C ALA A 47 -9.57 17.90 -4.83
N ASP A 48 -10.86 18.21 -4.87
CA ASP A 48 -11.47 19.12 -5.85
C ASP A 48 -11.32 18.69 -7.32
N LEU A 49 -10.92 17.44 -7.57
CA LEU A 49 -10.85 16.84 -8.90
C LEU A 49 -12.06 15.94 -9.14
N ASP A 50 -12.65 16.07 -10.34
CA ASP A 50 -13.82 15.29 -10.74
C ASP A 50 -13.60 13.78 -10.52
N PRO A 51 -14.52 13.08 -9.81
CA PRO A 51 -14.34 11.66 -9.54
C PRO A 51 -14.26 10.79 -10.81
N SER A 52 -14.95 11.17 -11.89
CA SER A 52 -14.88 10.43 -13.16
C SER A 52 -13.52 10.62 -13.82
N LEU A 53 -12.94 11.83 -13.73
CA LEU A 53 -11.57 12.07 -14.17
C LEU A 53 -10.56 11.23 -13.39
N ARG A 54 -10.63 11.20 -12.06
CA ARG A 54 -9.76 10.35 -11.22
C ARG A 54 -9.88 8.88 -11.58
N ALA A 55 -11.10 8.37 -11.74
CA ALA A 55 -11.38 7.02 -12.20
C ALA A 55 -10.70 6.71 -13.56
N ASN A 56 -10.87 7.61 -14.55
CA ASN A 56 -10.25 7.46 -15.87
C ASN A 56 -8.71 7.50 -15.82
N LEU A 57 -8.12 8.30 -14.92
CA LEU A 57 -6.68 8.35 -14.73
C LEU A 57 -6.14 7.04 -14.14
N LEU A 58 -6.85 6.41 -13.22
CA LEU A 58 -6.49 5.09 -12.68
C LEU A 58 -6.60 3.99 -13.75
N ASP A 59 -7.66 4.02 -14.56
CA ASP A 59 -7.85 3.07 -15.67
C ASP A 59 -6.69 3.20 -16.68
N GLY A 60 -6.35 4.44 -17.08
CA GLY A 60 -5.20 4.71 -17.94
C GLY A 60 -3.86 4.32 -17.31
N PHE A 61 -3.71 4.46 -15.99
CA PHE A 61 -2.49 4.02 -15.31
C PHE A 61 -2.35 2.50 -15.36
N SER A 62 -3.44 1.75 -15.17
CA SER A 62 -3.47 0.28 -15.35
C SER A 62 -3.04 -0.10 -16.77
N ASP A 63 -3.56 0.57 -17.79
CA ASP A 63 -3.22 0.29 -19.19
C ASP A 63 -1.75 0.55 -19.49
N ILE A 64 -1.18 1.63 -18.96
CA ILE A 64 0.24 1.97 -19.11
C ILE A 64 1.14 0.91 -18.46
N LEU A 65 0.79 0.43 -17.26
CA LEU A 65 1.54 -0.65 -16.62
C LEU A 65 1.44 -1.97 -17.40
N LYS A 66 0.40 -2.14 -18.24
CA LYS A 66 0.25 -3.26 -19.18
C LYS A 66 0.93 -3.04 -20.54
N GLY A 67 1.56 -1.89 -20.75
CA GLY A 67 2.34 -1.57 -21.95
C GLY A 67 1.67 -0.60 -22.92
N ALA A 68 0.61 0.11 -22.53
CA ALA A 68 0.08 1.22 -23.33
C ALA A 68 1.02 2.44 -23.32
N GLU A 69 0.91 3.27 -24.36
CA GLU A 69 1.64 4.54 -24.47
C GLU A 69 1.26 5.51 -23.34
N SER A 70 2.27 6.13 -22.71
CA SER A 70 2.07 6.97 -21.52
C SER A 70 2.04 8.47 -21.80
N ALA A 71 2.48 8.94 -22.97
CA ALA A 71 2.75 10.36 -23.22
C ALA A 71 1.55 11.28 -22.97
N SER A 72 0.38 10.95 -23.54
CA SER A 72 -0.85 11.75 -23.36
C SER A 72 -1.38 11.68 -21.93
N TRP A 73 -1.27 10.52 -21.27
CA TRP A 73 -1.67 10.37 -19.87
C TRP A 73 -0.78 11.18 -18.94
N VAL A 74 0.55 11.18 -19.17
CA VAL A 74 1.50 11.98 -18.40
C VAL A 74 1.18 13.46 -18.54
N GLU A 75 0.92 13.95 -19.76
CA GLU A 75 0.51 15.34 -20.00
C GLU A 75 -0.74 15.71 -19.19
N ARG A 76 -1.75 14.84 -19.17
CA ARG A 76 -2.96 15.04 -18.36
C ARG A 76 -2.66 15.09 -16.87
N VAL A 77 -1.82 14.20 -16.35
CA VAL A 77 -1.39 14.25 -14.93
C VAL A 77 -0.70 15.57 -14.61
N GLN A 78 0.20 16.05 -15.48
CA GLN A 78 0.90 17.32 -15.27
C GLN A 78 -0.04 18.52 -15.28
N ASN A 79 -1.06 18.52 -16.15
CA ASN A 79 -1.94 19.66 -16.34
C ASN A 79 -3.15 19.67 -15.39
N GLU A 80 -3.68 18.49 -15.06
CA GLU A 80 -4.96 18.33 -14.35
C GLU A 80 -4.77 17.91 -12.88
N VAL A 81 -3.66 17.27 -12.50
CA VAL A 81 -3.47 16.72 -11.14
C VAL A 81 -2.37 17.44 -10.35
N VAL A 82 -1.20 17.65 -10.95
CA VAL A 82 -0.05 18.30 -10.30
C VAL A 82 -0.40 19.67 -9.69
N PRO A 83 -1.18 20.56 -10.35
CA PRO A 83 -1.54 21.86 -9.80
C PRO A 83 -2.36 21.81 -8.51
N HIS A 84 -3.06 20.70 -8.26
CA HIS A 84 -3.89 20.49 -7.08
C HIS A 84 -3.09 19.98 -5.87
N GLN A 85 -1.82 19.59 -6.05
CA GLN A 85 -1.03 18.97 -4.99
C GLN A 85 -0.46 19.99 -4.01
N THR A 86 -0.92 19.91 -2.76
CA THR A 86 -0.41 20.73 -1.65
C THR A 86 0.82 20.12 -0.97
N HIS A 87 0.98 18.79 -1.01
CA HIS A 87 2.13 18.09 -0.44
C HIS A 87 3.30 18.03 -1.45
N ASP A 88 4.40 18.71 -1.13
CA ASP A 88 5.56 18.83 -2.03
C ASP A 88 6.12 17.49 -2.51
N GLY A 89 6.17 16.48 -1.63
CA GLY A 89 6.66 15.16 -2.01
C GLY A 89 5.79 14.47 -3.06
N GLU A 90 4.47 14.63 -2.98
CA GLU A 90 3.53 14.01 -3.92
C GLU A 90 3.54 14.75 -5.26
N ARG A 91 3.61 16.08 -5.21
CA ARG A 91 3.83 16.91 -6.39
C ARG A 91 5.08 16.47 -7.14
N VAL A 92 6.22 16.37 -6.45
CA VAL A 92 7.49 15.95 -7.05
C VAL A 92 7.42 14.53 -7.61
N LEU A 93 6.72 13.61 -6.93
CA LEU A 93 6.49 12.26 -7.45
C LEU A 93 5.75 12.30 -8.79
N LEU A 94 4.63 13.02 -8.87
CA LEU A 94 3.84 13.13 -10.09
C LEU A 94 4.58 13.87 -11.21
N GLU A 95 5.33 14.93 -10.89
CA GLU A 95 6.22 15.62 -11.85
C GLU A 95 7.27 14.67 -12.47
N ASN A 96 7.66 13.63 -11.75
CA ASN A 96 8.65 12.64 -12.18
C ASN A 96 8.04 11.27 -12.56
N ILE A 97 6.71 11.17 -12.71
CA ILE A 97 6.01 9.89 -12.88
C ILE A 97 6.46 9.12 -14.13
N SER A 98 6.79 9.83 -15.21
CA SER A 98 7.31 9.22 -16.45
C SER A 98 8.57 8.38 -16.17
N GLY A 99 9.51 8.91 -15.40
CA GLY A 99 10.71 8.17 -15.03
C GLY A 99 10.46 6.98 -14.10
N VAL A 100 9.36 6.98 -13.33
CA VAL A 100 8.95 5.82 -12.52
C VAL A 100 8.35 4.74 -13.40
N ILE A 101 7.53 5.11 -14.40
CA ILE A 101 6.96 4.20 -15.41
C ILE A 101 8.07 3.56 -16.25
N ASP A 102 9.04 4.35 -16.73
CA ASP A 102 10.19 3.86 -17.49
C ASP A 102 11.03 2.88 -16.66
N TRP A 103 11.25 3.21 -15.38
CA TRP A 103 11.97 2.33 -14.48
C TRP A 103 11.24 0.99 -14.29
N PHE A 104 9.91 1.01 -14.16
CA PHE A 104 9.11 -0.20 -14.10
C PHE A 104 9.27 -1.07 -15.35
N HIS A 105 9.06 -0.50 -16.54
CA HIS A 105 9.16 -1.26 -17.81
C HIS A 105 10.58 -1.76 -18.11
N SER A 106 11.62 -1.06 -17.63
CA SER A 106 13.00 -1.52 -17.75
C SER A 106 13.27 -2.87 -17.05
N LEU A 107 12.48 -3.23 -16.03
CA LEU A 107 12.60 -4.52 -15.35
C LEU A 107 12.18 -5.70 -16.24
N ALA A 108 11.24 -5.48 -17.17
CA ALA A 108 10.82 -6.49 -18.14
C ALA A 108 11.87 -6.74 -19.25
N GLY A 109 12.92 -5.92 -19.32
CA GLY A 109 13.94 -5.99 -20.37
C GLY A 109 13.50 -5.35 -21.68
N GLN A 110 12.51 -4.44 -21.65
CA GLN A 110 12.30 -3.49 -22.74
C GLN A 110 13.48 -2.52 -22.75
N GLU A 111 14.15 -2.37 -23.89
CA GLU A 111 15.34 -1.53 -24.02
C GLU A 111 15.04 -0.11 -23.53
N ALA A 112 15.88 0.40 -22.63
CA ALA A 112 15.91 1.82 -22.32
C ALA A 112 16.10 2.62 -23.64
N PRO A 113 15.51 3.82 -23.79
CA PRO A 113 15.68 4.63 -24.99
C PRO A 113 17.16 4.81 -25.33
N ALA A 114 17.45 4.78 -26.63
CA ALA A 114 18.73 4.51 -27.31
C ALA A 114 19.95 5.41 -26.97
N ASN A 115 19.94 6.16 -25.88
CA ASN A 115 20.98 7.15 -25.55
C ASN A 115 21.77 6.81 -24.27
N THR A 116 21.88 5.54 -23.91
CA THR A 116 22.72 5.11 -22.77
C THR A 116 23.77 4.10 -23.22
N GLU A 117 24.84 4.57 -23.85
CA GLU A 117 26.03 3.79 -24.18
C GLU A 117 26.75 3.36 -22.88
N HIS A 118 26.30 2.27 -22.25
CA HIS A 118 27.08 1.36 -21.37
C HIS A 118 26.09 0.44 -20.63
N TYR A 119 25.62 -0.62 -21.28
CA TYR A 119 25.04 -1.76 -20.56
C TYR A 119 25.66 -3.05 -21.10
N GLU A 120 26.73 -3.48 -20.42
CA GLU A 120 27.32 -4.79 -20.59
C GLU A 120 26.30 -5.89 -20.30
N ALA A 121 26.45 -7.01 -21.02
CA ALA A 121 25.58 -8.18 -21.01
C ALA A 121 25.07 -8.57 -19.62
N VAL A 122 23.82 -8.19 -19.33
CA VAL A 122 23.08 -8.67 -18.16
C VAL A 122 22.92 -10.18 -18.30
N SER A 123 23.53 -10.95 -17.39
CA SER A 123 23.47 -12.41 -17.39
C SER A 123 22.01 -12.91 -17.47
N GLY A 124 21.77 -14.05 -18.14
CA GLY A 124 20.39 -14.59 -18.31
C GLY A 124 19.62 -14.80 -17.01
N ILE A 125 20.31 -15.02 -15.89
CA ILE A 125 19.73 -15.14 -14.55
C ILE A 125 19.18 -13.78 -14.06
N GLN A 126 19.93 -12.69 -14.24
CA GLN A 126 19.47 -11.35 -13.85
C GLN A 126 18.27 -10.90 -14.69
N LYS A 127 18.26 -11.22 -15.99
CA LYS A 127 17.11 -10.97 -16.87
C LYS A 127 15.86 -11.70 -16.38
N SER A 128 16.00 -12.95 -15.91
CA SER A 128 14.89 -13.71 -15.33
C SER A 128 14.38 -13.12 -14.01
N ILE A 129 15.26 -12.60 -13.14
CA ILE A 129 14.86 -11.94 -11.89
C ILE A 129 14.07 -10.66 -12.17
N GLY A 130 14.55 -9.82 -13.09
CA GLY A 130 13.87 -8.57 -13.47
C GLY A 130 12.44 -8.80 -13.94
N VAL A 131 12.25 -9.76 -14.86
CA VAL A 131 10.92 -10.12 -15.40
C VAL A 131 9.97 -10.61 -14.29
N ARG A 132 10.46 -11.41 -13.33
CA ARG A 132 9.65 -11.88 -12.20
C ARG A 132 9.27 -10.74 -11.25
N LEU A 133 10.19 -9.80 -10.98
CA LEU A 133 9.91 -8.63 -10.16
C LEU A 133 8.91 -7.69 -10.85
N HIS A 134 9.06 -7.50 -12.16
CA HIS A 134 8.09 -6.75 -12.97
C HIS A 134 6.70 -7.37 -12.84
N ALA A 135 6.57 -8.68 -13.03
CA ALA A 135 5.29 -9.38 -12.90
C ALA A 135 4.68 -9.23 -11.50
N ALA A 136 5.48 -9.37 -10.43
CA ALA A 136 5.00 -9.18 -9.06
C ALA A 136 4.50 -7.74 -8.81
N ILE A 137 5.23 -6.73 -9.30
CA ILE A 137 4.81 -5.32 -9.20
C ILE A 137 3.54 -5.06 -10.02
N LEU A 138 3.42 -5.62 -11.22
CA LEU A 138 2.23 -5.48 -12.04
C LEU A 138 1.00 -6.07 -11.33
N THR A 139 1.11 -7.30 -10.84
CA THR A 139 0.02 -7.99 -10.15
C THR A 139 -0.46 -7.22 -8.93
N VAL A 140 0.44 -6.71 -8.07
CA VAL A 140 0.01 -5.92 -6.91
C VAL A 140 -0.65 -4.60 -7.32
N MET A 141 -0.12 -3.94 -8.35
CA MET A 141 -0.70 -2.69 -8.85
C MET A 141 -2.08 -2.90 -9.48
N GLU A 142 -2.32 -4.01 -10.17
CA GLU A 142 -3.65 -4.32 -10.71
C GLU A 142 -4.71 -4.43 -9.60
N HIS A 143 -4.36 -5.09 -8.48
CA HIS A 143 -5.26 -5.18 -7.33
C HIS A 143 -5.50 -3.81 -6.68
N ILE A 144 -4.44 -3.03 -6.46
CA ILE A 144 -4.54 -1.69 -5.85
C ILE A 144 -5.39 -0.76 -6.70
N LEU A 145 -5.08 -0.66 -8.00
CA LEU A 145 -5.80 0.21 -8.93
C LEU A 145 -7.27 -0.20 -9.03
N ARG A 146 -7.57 -1.51 -9.08
CA ARG A 146 -8.95 -2.00 -9.03
C ARG A 146 -9.65 -1.61 -7.72
N GLY A 147 -8.99 -1.76 -6.58
CA GLY A 147 -9.52 -1.37 -5.27
C GLY A 147 -9.86 0.12 -5.21
N GLN A 148 -8.93 0.99 -5.63
CA GLN A 148 -9.10 2.44 -5.68
C GLN A 148 -10.22 2.86 -6.67
N ARG A 149 -10.26 2.23 -7.85
CA ARG A 149 -11.29 2.47 -8.86
C ARG A 149 -12.70 2.09 -8.37
N LEU A 150 -12.82 0.96 -7.67
CA LEU A 150 -14.07 0.54 -7.04
C LEU A 150 -14.47 1.47 -5.90
N ASP A 151 -13.51 1.99 -5.13
CA ASP A 151 -13.77 2.92 -4.03
C ASP A 151 -14.41 4.23 -4.53
N ILE A 152 -13.83 4.83 -5.57
CA ILE A 152 -14.39 6.02 -6.24
C ILE A 152 -15.79 5.71 -6.79
N GLU A 153 -15.95 4.58 -7.48
CA GLU A 153 -17.24 4.18 -8.04
C GLU A 153 -18.32 4.05 -6.97
N ARG A 154 -17.97 3.42 -5.86
CA ARG A 154 -18.88 3.12 -4.76
C ARG A 154 -19.26 4.39 -3.99
N PHE A 155 -18.29 5.22 -3.63
CA PHE A 155 -18.55 6.34 -2.70
C PHE A 155 -18.76 7.69 -3.37
N GLU A 156 -18.37 7.86 -4.62
CA GLU A 156 -18.33 9.19 -5.26
C GLU A 156 -19.07 9.26 -6.58
N LEU A 157 -19.27 8.13 -7.26
CA LEU A 157 -20.07 8.04 -8.49
C LEU A 157 -21.43 7.38 -8.29
N ARG A 158 -21.70 6.86 -7.08
CA ARG A 158 -22.96 6.25 -6.69
C ARG A 158 -23.46 6.87 -5.38
N ASP A 159 -24.74 7.21 -5.35
CA ASP A 159 -25.36 7.83 -4.17
C ASP A 159 -25.85 6.81 -3.12
N ASP A 160 -25.96 5.54 -3.49
CA ASP A 160 -26.69 4.53 -2.72
C ASP A 160 -25.81 3.41 -2.14
N PHE A 161 -24.52 3.40 -2.46
CA PHE A 161 -23.67 2.29 -2.08
C PHE A 161 -23.43 2.25 -0.57
N ARG A 162 -23.54 1.05 -0.01
CA ARG A 162 -23.13 0.73 1.35
C ARG A 162 -22.56 -0.68 1.34
N PHE A 163 -21.50 -0.90 2.10
CA PHE A 163 -21.07 -2.25 2.42
C PHE A 163 -22.20 -2.94 3.19
N THR A 164 -22.55 -4.16 2.79
CA THR A 164 -23.61 -4.96 3.42
C THR A 164 -23.10 -6.30 3.93
N LEU A 165 -22.04 -6.83 3.31
CA LEU A 165 -21.46 -8.12 3.66
C LEU A 165 -20.01 -7.95 4.14
N ASP A 166 -19.62 -8.75 5.12
CA ASP A 166 -18.22 -8.84 5.58
C ASP A 166 -17.25 -9.11 4.43
N ALA A 167 -17.66 -9.98 3.48
CA ALA A 167 -16.85 -10.35 2.33
C ALA A 167 -16.50 -9.15 1.43
N GLU A 168 -17.39 -8.15 1.33
CA GLU A 168 -17.12 -6.95 0.53
C GLU A 168 -16.03 -6.10 1.18
N LEU A 169 -16.08 -5.91 2.50
CA LEU A 169 -15.03 -5.20 3.24
C LEU A 169 -13.71 -5.97 3.20
N GLU A 170 -13.75 -7.30 3.33
CA GLU A 170 -12.55 -8.12 3.22
C GLU A 170 -11.95 -8.11 1.81
N GLU A 171 -12.78 -8.11 0.75
CA GLU A 171 -12.33 -7.93 -0.63
C GLU A 171 -11.65 -6.57 -0.80
N TYR A 172 -12.28 -5.49 -0.32
CA TYR A 172 -11.70 -4.16 -0.38
C TYR A 172 -10.34 -4.10 0.33
N CYS A 173 -10.26 -4.59 1.57
CA CYS A 173 -9.01 -4.65 2.32
C CYS A 173 -7.95 -5.51 1.61
N TYR A 174 -8.35 -6.59 0.94
CA TYR A 174 -7.44 -7.41 0.15
C TYR A 174 -6.89 -6.62 -1.04
N LEU A 175 -7.76 -5.96 -1.82
CA LEU A 175 -7.37 -5.25 -3.03
C LEU A 175 -6.35 -4.13 -2.76
N VAL A 176 -6.51 -3.36 -1.68
CA VAL A 176 -5.66 -2.19 -1.40
C VAL A 176 -4.50 -2.47 -0.44
N ALA A 177 -4.51 -3.57 0.29
CA ALA A 177 -3.48 -3.86 1.30
C ALA A 177 -3.11 -5.34 1.46
N GLY A 178 -4.07 -6.27 1.37
CA GLY A 178 -3.76 -7.70 1.44
C GLY A 178 -2.83 -8.16 0.32
N CYS A 179 -3.10 -7.76 -0.91
CA CYS A 179 -2.24 -8.04 -2.07
C CYS A 179 -0.78 -7.54 -1.87
N VAL A 180 -0.57 -6.50 -1.05
CA VAL A 180 0.76 -5.98 -0.72
C VAL A 180 1.55 -6.96 0.15
N GLY A 181 0.88 -7.73 1.02
CA GLY A 181 1.52 -8.78 1.81
C GLY A 181 1.93 -10.00 0.98
N GLU A 182 1.15 -10.34 -0.05
CA GLU A 182 1.52 -11.34 -1.05
C GLU A 182 2.72 -10.86 -1.88
N PHE A 183 2.65 -9.63 -2.40
CA PHE A 183 3.75 -8.98 -3.11
C PHE A 183 5.05 -8.94 -2.30
N TRP A 184 4.97 -8.67 -0.99
CA TRP A 184 6.12 -8.70 -0.10
C TRP A 184 6.77 -10.09 -0.06
N THR A 185 5.94 -11.13 -0.09
CA THR A 185 6.37 -12.53 -0.15
C THR A 185 7.07 -12.83 -1.47
N ASP A 186 6.43 -12.49 -2.59
CA ASP A 186 6.99 -12.68 -3.93
C ASP A 186 8.35 -12.02 -4.08
N VAL A 187 8.46 -10.73 -3.72
CA VAL A 187 9.73 -10.00 -3.78
C VAL A 187 10.77 -10.64 -2.87
N GLY A 188 10.39 -11.08 -1.67
CA GLY A 188 11.28 -11.77 -0.75
C GLY A 188 11.84 -13.07 -1.36
N GLU A 189 10.99 -13.91 -1.91
CA GLU A 189 11.36 -15.18 -2.54
C GLU A 189 12.21 -14.98 -3.81
N ILE A 190 11.82 -14.04 -4.68
CA ILE A 190 12.58 -13.69 -5.90
C ILE A 190 13.97 -13.14 -5.54
N SER A 191 14.05 -12.24 -4.55
CA SER A 191 15.28 -11.48 -4.27
C SER A 191 16.26 -12.21 -3.35
N LEU A 192 15.76 -13.09 -2.47
CA LEU A 192 16.57 -13.73 -1.41
C LEU A 192 16.58 -15.27 -1.49
N GLY A 193 15.72 -15.88 -2.31
CA GLY A 193 15.58 -17.33 -2.39
C GLY A 193 14.88 -17.88 -1.14
N LYS A 194 15.64 -18.39 -0.16
CA LYS A 194 15.10 -19.01 1.07
C LYS A 194 14.56 -17.95 2.05
N PHE A 195 13.52 -17.24 1.64
CA PHE A 195 12.96 -16.09 2.33
C PHE A 195 12.37 -16.44 3.70
N SER A 196 11.68 -17.58 3.78
CA SER A 196 11.07 -18.11 5.00
C SER A 196 11.41 -19.58 5.22
N ARG A 197 11.13 -20.04 6.46
CA ARG A 197 11.25 -21.43 6.91
C ARG A 197 9.97 -22.24 6.70
N ILE A 198 8.88 -21.59 6.28
CA ILE A 198 7.59 -22.23 6.00
C ILE A 198 7.30 -22.25 4.49
N GLU A 199 6.25 -22.97 4.13
CA GLU A 199 5.76 -23.08 2.75
C GLU A 199 5.22 -21.75 2.20
N SER A 200 5.44 -21.51 0.91
CA SER A 200 5.11 -20.26 0.24
C SER A 200 3.62 -19.93 0.27
N SER A 201 2.73 -20.92 0.05
CA SER A 201 1.28 -20.71 0.04
C SER A 201 0.74 -20.21 1.39
N ARG A 202 1.27 -20.73 2.49
CA ARG A 202 0.92 -20.27 3.85
C ARG A 202 1.45 -18.87 4.11
N LEU A 203 2.65 -18.57 3.63
CA LEU A 203 3.26 -17.25 3.75
C LEU A 203 2.45 -16.19 2.99
N HIS A 204 2.00 -16.48 1.77
CA HIS A 204 1.10 -15.62 1.00
C HIS A 204 -0.21 -15.35 1.74
N ARG A 205 -0.88 -16.40 2.24
CA ARG A 205 -2.11 -16.26 3.01
C ARG A 205 -1.93 -15.39 4.26
N TRP A 206 -0.87 -15.65 5.03
CA TRP A 206 -0.54 -14.84 6.20
C TRP A 206 -0.21 -13.39 5.83
N GLY A 207 0.51 -13.17 4.72
CA GLY A 207 0.78 -11.84 4.19
C GLY A 207 -0.50 -11.10 3.81
N ALA A 208 -1.41 -11.76 3.09
CA ALA A 208 -2.70 -11.21 2.70
C ALA A 208 -3.55 -10.83 3.92
N ASN A 209 -3.64 -11.72 4.90
CA ASN A 209 -4.36 -11.46 6.15
C ASN A 209 -3.72 -10.31 6.92
N TYR A 210 -2.40 -10.31 7.08
CA TYR A 210 -1.69 -9.24 7.77
C TYR A 210 -1.92 -7.87 7.10
N GLY A 211 -1.84 -7.78 5.77
CA GLY A 211 -2.17 -6.57 5.02
C GLY A 211 -3.60 -6.09 5.25
N LYS A 212 -4.57 -7.01 5.21
CA LYS A 212 -5.97 -6.70 5.57
C LYS A 212 -6.09 -6.17 7.00
N GLY A 213 -5.40 -6.78 7.97
CA GLY A 213 -5.39 -6.35 9.36
C GLY A 213 -4.90 -4.91 9.52
N LEU A 214 -3.81 -4.56 8.85
CA LEU A 214 -3.30 -3.17 8.84
C LEU A 214 -4.30 -2.18 8.22
N GLN A 215 -4.98 -2.57 7.14
CA GLN A 215 -5.99 -1.71 6.51
C GLN A 215 -7.24 -1.54 7.38
N LEU A 216 -7.71 -2.62 8.02
CA LEU A 216 -8.81 -2.54 8.98
C LEU A 216 -8.49 -1.55 10.10
N ILE A 217 -7.26 -1.50 10.60
CA ILE A 217 -6.88 -0.54 11.65
C ILE A 217 -7.01 0.91 11.15
N ASN A 218 -6.62 1.20 9.91
CA ASN A 218 -6.81 2.52 9.32
C ASN A 218 -8.31 2.87 9.23
N ILE A 219 -9.12 1.97 8.64
CA ILE A 219 -10.57 2.14 8.54
C ILE A 219 -11.20 2.38 9.91
N LEU A 220 -10.85 1.56 10.91
CA LEU A 220 -11.43 1.62 12.26
C LEU A 220 -11.01 2.87 13.03
N ARG A 221 -9.78 3.36 12.81
CA ARG A 221 -9.30 4.61 13.38
C ARG A 221 -10.00 5.82 12.77
N ASP A 222 -10.28 5.77 11.47
CA ASP A 222 -10.72 6.92 10.70
C ASP A 222 -12.24 6.98 10.47
N VAL A 223 -13.02 6.02 11.03
CA VAL A 223 -14.50 5.95 10.94
C VAL A 223 -15.19 7.31 11.06
N PRO A 224 -14.94 8.16 12.09
CA PRO A 224 -15.67 9.42 12.18
C PRO A 224 -15.30 10.43 11.09
N ASN A 225 -14.07 10.39 10.57
CA ASN A 225 -13.64 11.25 9.48
C ASN A 225 -14.22 10.76 8.15
N ASP A 226 -14.20 9.45 7.91
CA ASP A 226 -14.77 8.84 6.72
C ASP A 226 -16.27 9.15 6.60
N LEU A 227 -17.02 9.04 7.71
CA LEU A 227 -18.44 9.38 7.74
C LEU A 227 -18.73 10.84 7.41
N LYS A 228 -17.89 11.77 7.87
CA LYS A 228 -18.02 13.21 7.52
C LYS A 228 -17.86 13.45 6.02
N ASN A 229 -17.10 12.58 5.35
CA ASN A 229 -16.89 12.59 3.92
C ASN A 229 -17.87 11.69 3.15
N GLY A 230 -18.95 11.22 3.81
CA GLY A 230 -19.97 10.37 3.19
C GLY A 230 -19.56 8.90 3.00
N ARG A 231 -18.43 8.47 3.58
CA ARG A 231 -17.90 7.11 3.43
C ARG A 231 -18.19 6.28 4.68
N CYS A 232 -18.58 5.02 4.49
CA CYS A 232 -18.68 4.04 5.57
C CYS A 232 -18.31 2.66 5.05
N TYR A 233 -17.22 2.11 5.59
CA TYR A 233 -16.69 0.80 5.22
C TYR A 233 -17.27 -0.34 6.08
N LEU A 234 -17.85 -0.04 7.24
CA LEU A 234 -18.43 -1.03 8.13
C LEU A 234 -19.72 -1.62 7.50
N PRO A 235 -19.81 -2.94 7.35
CA PRO A 235 -20.91 -3.57 6.62
C PRO A 235 -22.22 -3.59 7.43
N GLY A 236 -23.33 -3.27 6.77
CA GLY A 236 -24.69 -3.45 7.32
C GLY A 236 -25.03 -2.58 8.52
N VAL A 237 -24.22 -1.57 8.82
CA VAL A 237 -24.38 -0.73 10.02
C VAL A 237 -25.27 0.48 9.76
N ASP A 238 -26.08 0.86 10.76
CA ASP A 238 -26.77 2.15 10.77
C ASP A 238 -25.77 3.26 11.12
N THR A 239 -25.47 4.12 10.15
CA THR A 239 -24.50 5.21 10.29
C THR A 239 -25.01 6.37 11.15
N SER A 240 -26.30 6.40 11.49
CA SER A 240 -26.87 7.40 12.40
C SER A 240 -26.69 7.05 13.88
N ASP A 241 -26.47 5.77 14.20
CA ASP A 241 -26.30 5.28 15.56
C ASP A 241 -24.83 4.96 15.87
N LYS A 242 -24.16 5.92 16.52
CA LYS A 242 -22.77 5.79 16.96
C LYS A 242 -22.54 4.59 17.88
N THR A 243 -23.54 4.14 18.64
CA THR A 243 -23.41 2.98 19.52
C THR A 243 -23.30 1.70 18.71
N VAL A 244 -24.15 1.54 17.70
CA VAL A 244 -24.12 0.40 16.77
C VAL A 244 -22.81 0.42 15.98
N MET A 245 -22.37 1.58 15.51
CA MET A 245 -21.09 1.72 14.83
C MET A 245 -19.90 1.32 15.71
N MET A 246 -19.88 1.73 16.98
CA MET A 246 -18.80 1.37 17.91
C MET A 246 -18.79 -0.13 18.24
N ALA A 247 -19.98 -0.76 18.35
CA ALA A 247 -20.10 -2.19 18.54
C ALA A 247 -19.59 -2.98 17.32
N GLU A 248 -19.96 -2.54 16.11
CA GLU A 248 -19.50 -3.17 14.88
C GLU A 248 -17.99 -2.96 14.66
N ALA A 249 -17.47 -1.76 14.95
CA ALA A 249 -16.04 -1.50 14.95
C ALA A 249 -15.28 -2.42 15.93
N ALA A 250 -15.85 -2.76 17.10
CA ALA A 250 -15.23 -3.70 18.04
C ALA A 250 -15.08 -5.11 17.46
N ARG A 251 -16.09 -5.60 16.72
CA ARG A 251 -16.02 -6.89 16.01
C ARG A 251 -14.88 -6.92 14.99
N TRP A 252 -14.72 -5.83 14.24
CA TRP A 252 -13.63 -5.70 13.27
C TRP A 252 -12.26 -5.45 13.90
N ARG A 253 -12.18 -4.84 15.08
CA ARG A 253 -10.92 -4.77 15.86
C ARG A 253 -10.44 -6.17 16.26
N ALA A 254 -11.36 -7.05 16.71
CA ALA A 254 -11.03 -8.44 17.01
C ALA A 254 -10.52 -9.19 15.78
N ARG A 255 -11.15 -8.97 14.61
CA ARG A 255 -10.66 -9.53 13.33
C ARG A 255 -9.27 -9.00 12.96
N ALA A 256 -9.04 -7.69 13.12
CA ALA A 256 -7.74 -7.08 12.85
C ALA A 256 -6.64 -7.67 13.73
N ARG A 257 -6.88 -7.90 15.03
CA ARG A 257 -5.92 -8.58 15.93
C ARG A 257 -5.57 -9.98 15.45
N SER A 258 -6.56 -10.81 15.08
CA SER A 258 -6.31 -12.15 14.54
C SER A 258 -5.43 -12.11 13.28
N TYR A 259 -5.61 -11.10 12.43
CA TYR A 259 -4.74 -10.88 11.27
C TYR A 259 -3.34 -10.37 11.63
N LEU A 260 -3.18 -9.56 12.69
CA LEU A 260 -1.87 -9.16 13.19
C LEU A 260 -1.12 -10.32 13.85
N GLU A 261 -1.80 -11.25 14.51
CA GLU A 261 -1.21 -12.50 15.02
C GLU A 261 -0.60 -13.33 13.89
N GLU A 262 -1.31 -13.48 12.77
CA GLU A 262 -0.75 -14.11 11.56
C GLU A 262 0.42 -13.31 10.98
N GLY A 263 0.38 -11.97 11.04
CA GLY A 263 1.49 -11.10 10.67
C GLY A 263 2.73 -11.26 11.56
N HIS A 264 2.54 -11.49 12.85
CA HIS A 264 3.60 -11.82 13.78
C HIS A 264 4.24 -13.18 13.45
N ASP A 265 3.42 -14.20 13.19
CA ASP A 265 3.88 -15.52 12.78
C ASP A 265 4.62 -15.48 11.43
N TYR A 266 4.10 -14.71 10.47
CA TYR A 266 4.76 -14.39 9.21
C TYR A 266 6.16 -13.84 9.48
N ALA A 267 6.28 -12.76 10.26
CA ALA A 267 7.56 -12.11 10.53
C ALA A 267 8.54 -13.07 11.21
N CYS A 268 8.08 -13.81 12.22
CA CYS A 268 8.87 -14.80 12.93
C CYS A 268 9.38 -15.93 12.03
N SER A 269 8.63 -16.30 10.98
CA SER A 269 9.03 -17.34 10.03
C SER A 269 10.20 -16.95 9.13
N LEU A 270 10.41 -15.64 8.89
CA LEU A 270 11.41 -15.13 7.94
C LEU A 270 12.84 -15.47 8.36
N SER A 271 13.65 -15.87 7.37
CA SER A 271 15.03 -16.30 7.56
C SER A 271 15.99 -15.12 7.79
N CYS A 272 15.66 -13.94 7.26
CA CYS A 272 16.52 -12.76 7.33
C CYS A 272 16.07 -11.82 8.46
N ARG A 273 16.96 -11.53 9.42
CA ARG A 273 16.70 -10.61 10.55
C ARG A 273 16.20 -9.24 10.10
N ARG A 274 16.74 -8.70 9.00
CA ARG A 274 16.34 -7.41 8.45
C ARG A 274 14.93 -7.43 7.86
N ALA A 275 14.58 -8.50 7.13
CA ALA A 275 13.24 -8.66 6.60
C ALA A 275 12.22 -8.84 7.73
N LYS A 276 12.55 -9.69 8.72
CA LYS A 276 11.77 -9.87 9.93
C LYS A 276 11.47 -8.56 10.65
N ALA A 277 12.49 -7.75 10.95
CA ALA A 277 12.29 -6.47 11.62
C ALA A 277 11.41 -5.50 10.81
N ALA A 278 11.66 -5.40 9.49
CA ALA A 278 10.86 -4.55 8.62
C ALA A 278 9.39 -5.01 8.54
N THR A 279 9.13 -6.32 8.59
CA THR A 279 7.79 -6.90 8.58
C THR A 279 7.09 -6.80 9.93
N ALA A 280 7.80 -6.93 11.05
CA ALA A 280 7.21 -6.89 12.40
C ALA A 280 6.78 -5.47 12.83
N LEU A 281 7.51 -4.44 12.41
CA LEU A 281 7.30 -3.06 12.88
C LEU A 281 5.87 -2.53 12.66
N PRO A 282 5.26 -2.65 11.46
CA PRO A 282 3.88 -2.19 11.25
C PRO A 282 2.87 -2.85 12.19
N GLY A 283 3.01 -4.16 12.44
CA GLY A 283 2.12 -4.95 13.30
C GLY A 283 2.23 -4.53 14.76
N LEU A 284 3.45 -4.28 15.25
CA LEU A 284 3.66 -3.73 16.60
C LEU A 284 2.99 -2.36 16.78
N ILE A 285 3.09 -1.48 15.78
CA ILE A 285 2.38 -0.18 15.81
C ILE A 285 0.86 -0.40 15.71
N GLY A 286 0.42 -1.35 14.89
CA GLY A 286 -0.97 -1.75 14.75
C GLY A 286 -1.59 -2.21 16.07
N GLU A 287 -0.91 -3.09 16.82
CA GLU A 287 -1.35 -3.55 18.15
C GLU A 287 -1.52 -2.37 19.13
N ARG A 288 -0.53 -1.46 19.20
CA ARG A 288 -0.65 -0.25 20.04
C ARG A 288 -1.80 0.65 19.61
N THR A 289 -2.10 0.68 18.32
CA THR A 289 -3.25 1.45 17.81
C THR A 289 -4.56 0.78 18.23
N LEU A 290 -4.67 -0.55 18.12
CA LEU A 290 -5.85 -1.30 18.57
C LEU A 290 -6.07 -1.17 20.08
N ASP A 291 -5.01 -1.20 20.89
CA ASP A 291 -5.11 -0.99 22.35
C ASP A 291 -5.71 0.39 22.68
N LEU A 292 -5.33 1.43 21.93
CA LEU A 292 -5.91 2.77 22.08
C LEU A 292 -7.36 2.83 21.59
N LEU A 293 -7.67 2.13 20.49
CA LEU A 293 -9.02 2.09 19.92
C LEU A 293 -10.02 1.34 20.83
N ASP A 294 -9.57 0.35 21.60
CA ASP A 294 -10.43 -0.44 22.49
C ASP A 294 -10.98 0.35 23.68
N VAL A 295 -10.23 1.36 24.14
CA VAL A 295 -10.63 2.22 25.26
C VAL A 295 -11.19 3.57 24.81
N ALA A 296 -11.22 3.83 23.51
CA ALA A 296 -11.64 5.10 22.96
C ALA A 296 -13.15 5.23 22.87
N ASP A 297 -13.66 6.39 23.29
CA ASP A 297 -15.00 6.82 22.94
C ASP A 297 -15.05 7.51 21.55
N TRP A 298 -16.26 7.79 21.08
CA TRP A 298 -16.47 8.45 19.79
C TRP A 298 -15.79 9.81 19.69
N GLN A 299 -15.77 10.59 20.77
CA GLN A 299 -15.19 11.93 20.77
C GLN A 299 -13.65 11.86 20.65
N GLN A 300 -13.03 10.86 21.25
CA GLN A 300 -11.61 10.60 21.10
C GLN A 300 -11.25 10.16 19.67
N LEU A 301 -12.07 9.32 19.04
CA LEU A 301 -11.90 8.97 17.62
C LEU A 301 -12.03 10.20 16.72
N GLU A 302 -13.01 11.08 16.96
CA GLU A 302 -13.18 12.32 16.19
C GLU A 302 -11.99 13.28 16.28
N ARG A 303 -11.26 13.27 17.40
CA ARG A 303 -10.02 14.06 17.58
C ARG A 303 -8.80 13.42 16.89
N GLY A 304 -8.93 12.16 16.47
CA GLY A 304 -7.87 11.36 15.88
C GLY A 304 -6.99 10.71 16.93
N ILE A 305 -6.91 9.37 16.88
CA ILE A 305 -6.06 8.57 17.76
C ILE A 305 -4.71 8.34 17.10
N LYS A 306 -3.64 8.61 17.85
CA LYS A 306 -2.26 8.43 17.35
C LYS A 306 -1.40 7.80 18.43
N VAL A 307 -0.64 6.77 18.05
CA VAL A 307 0.39 6.18 18.90
C VAL A 307 1.46 7.24 19.18
N PRO A 308 1.83 7.48 20.46
CA PRO A 308 2.87 8.45 20.80
C PRO A 308 4.20 8.11 20.15
N ARG A 309 4.99 9.13 19.76
CA ARG A 309 6.30 8.92 19.12
C ARG A 309 7.25 8.06 19.96
N SER A 310 7.21 8.19 21.29
CA SER A 310 7.99 7.36 22.21
C SER A 310 7.67 5.87 22.08
N GLU A 311 6.39 5.53 21.95
CA GLU A 311 5.94 4.15 21.73
C GLU A 311 6.31 3.67 20.33
N VAL A 312 6.24 4.52 19.31
CA VAL A 312 6.74 4.18 17.97
C VAL A 312 8.23 3.83 18.01
N TYR A 313 9.06 4.61 18.71
CA TYR A 313 10.48 4.29 18.87
C TYR A 313 10.69 2.98 19.63
N ARG A 314 9.85 2.69 20.63
CA ARG A 314 9.87 1.40 21.32
C ARG A 314 9.54 0.24 20.38
N CYS A 315 8.51 0.37 19.54
CA CYS A 315 8.19 -0.64 18.53
C CYS A 315 9.34 -0.85 17.53
N VAL A 316 10.09 0.20 17.16
CA VAL A 316 11.29 0.07 16.33
C VAL A 316 12.37 -0.77 17.04
N TRP A 317 12.60 -0.55 18.33
CA TRP A 317 13.53 -1.37 19.11
C TRP A 317 13.07 -2.81 19.24
N GLU A 318 11.78 -3.02 19.56
CA GLU A 318 11.16 -4.35 19.65
C GLU A 318 11.29 -5.10 18.33
N ALA A 319 11.01 -4.47 17.18
CA ALA A 319 11.16 -5.10 15.87
C ALA A 319 12.59 -5.56 15.55
N LEU A 320 13.62 -4.85 16.04
CA LEU A 320 15.03 -5.18 15.79
C LEU A 320 15.54 -6.39 16.60
N ILE A 321 14.82 -6.77 17.67
CA ILE A 321 15.19 -7.89 18.56
C ILE A 321 14.41 -9.19 18.30
N VAL A 322 13.37 -9.16 17.47
CA VAL A 322 12.65 -10.36 16.94
C VAL A 322 13.58 -11.14 16.00
#